data_AF-A0A933EZ03-F1
#
_entry.id   AF-A0A933EZ03-F1
#
_cell.length_a   1.000
_cell.length_b   1.000
_cell.length_c   1.000
_cell.angle_alpha   90.00
_cell.angle_beta   90.00
_cell.angle_gamma   90.00
#
_symmetry.space_group_name_H-M   'P 1'
#
loop_
_entity.id
_entity.type
_entity.pdbx_description
1 polymer ?
#
loop_
_entity_poly.entity_id
_entity_poly.type
_entity_poly.pdbx_seq_one_letter_code
_entity_poly.pdbx_strand_id
1 'polypeptide(L)' 'MGTRTVPAPYLDLADDALADRIRAAKEALGSRVVVLGHHYQRDDVIEHADVTGDSYK' A
#
# COMPACT_ATOMS: atom_id res chain seq x y z
N MET A 1 14.03 16.24 -13.68
CA MET A 1 13.78 15.97 -12.25
C MET A 1 12.30 15.64 -12.09
N GLY A 2 11.96 14.36 -12.01
CA GLY A 2 10.55 13.92 -11.95
C GLY A 2 9.89 14.38 -10.67
N THR A 3 8.70 14.98 -10.79
CA THR A 3 7.89 15.39 -9.65
C THR A 3 7.57 14.16 -8.81
N ARG A 4 7.96 14.17 -7.53
CA ARG A 4 7.55 13.17 -6.56
C ARG A 4 6.04 13.37 -6.34
N THR A 5 5.22 12.64 -7.08
CA THR A 5 3.75 12.72 -7.04
C THR A 5 3.19 12.01 -5.82
N VAL A 6 3.73 12.31 -4.64
CA VAL A 6 3.24 11.79 -3.36
C VAL A 6 3.18 12.98 -2.42
N PRO A 7 2.04 13.28 -1.78
CA PRO A 7 1.94 14.41 -0.88
C PRO A 7 3.01 14.35 0.22
N ALA A 8 3.62 15.51 0.51
CA ALA A 8 4.64 15.68 1.55
C ALA A 8 4.35 14.93 2.88
N PRO A 9 3.11 14.93 3.43
CA PRO A 9 2.84 14.23 4.68
C PRO A 9 3.05 12.71 4.62
N TYR A 10 3.16 12.07 3.46
CA TYR A 10 3.49 10.64 3.36
C TYR A 10 5.00 10.38 3.22
N LEU A 11 5.79 11.43 3.02
CA LEU A 11 7.24 11.33 2.90
C LEU A 11 7.94 11.40 4.25
N ASP A 12 7.31 12.10 5.20
CA ASP A 12 7.85 12.36 6.54
C ASP A 12 7.26 11.44 7.62
N LEU A 13 6.34 10.53 7.25
CA LEU A 13 5.79 9.56 8.19
C LEU A 13 6.77 8.43 8.44
N ALA A 14 6.83 7.97 9.68
CA ALA A 14 7.45 6.70 10.02
C ALA A 14 6.66 5.56 9.35
N ASP A 15 7.37 4.50 8.97
CA ASP A 15 6.81 3.34 8.27
C ASP A 15 5.64 2.71 9.05
N ASP A 16 5.77 2.59 10.39
CA ASP A 16 4.70 2.08 11.26
C ASP A 16 3.42 2.93 11.20
N ALA A 17 3.57 4.27 11.17
CA ALA A 17 2.45 5.19 11.10
C ALA A 17 1.77 5.14 9.71
N LEU A 18 2.53 4.83 8.67
CA LEU A 18 2.01 4.61 7.33
C LEU A 18 1.20 3.30 7.28
N ALA A 19 1.74 2.22 7.86
CA ALA A 19 1.08 0.92 7.95
C ALA A 19 -0.25 1.01 8.74
N ASP A 20 -0.25 1.71 9.87
CA ASP A 20 -1.47 1.98 10.66
C ASP A 20 -2.54 2.70 9.84
N ARG A 21 -2.14 3.71 9.07
CA ARG A 21 -3.05 4.45 8.18
C ARG A 21 -3.62 3.58 7.09
N ILE A 22 -2.81 2.73 6.47
CA ILE A 22 -3.25 1.82 5.42
C ILE A 22 -4.27 0.83 5.98
N ARG A 23 -4.01 0.27 7.17
CA ARG A 23 -4.94 -0.64 7.85
C ARG A 23 -6.28 0.03 8.17
N ALA A 24 -6.25 1.22 8.78
CA ALA A 24 -7.46 1.97 9.09
C ALA A 24 -8.29 2.32 7.85
N ALA A 25 -7.61 2.67 6.74
CA ALA A 25 -8.28 2.92 5.47
C ALA A 25 -8.91 1.64 4.88
N LYS A 26 -8.19 0.51 4.93
CA LYS A 26 -8.72 -0.80 4.49
C LYS A 26 -9.94 -1.21 5.32
N GLU A 27 -9.90 -1.06 6.65
CA GLU A 27 -11.03 -1.34 7.53
C GLU A 27 -12.24 -0.45 7.24
N ALA A 28 -12.03 0.85 7.02
CA ALA A 28 -13.10 1.79 6.68
C ALA A 28 -13.75 1.50 5.31
N LEU A 29 -12.96 1.02 4.35
CA LEU A 29 -13.44 0.67 3.02
C LEU A 29 -14.08 -0.73 3.00
N GLY A 30 -13.60 -1.65 3.84
CA GLY A 30 -14.10 -3.01 3.98
C GLY A 30 -14.08 -3.76 2.65
N SER A 31 -15.15 -4.49 2.35
CA SER A 31 -15.28 -5.26 1.11
C SER A 31 -15.42 -4.42 -0.17
N ARG A 32 -15.40 -3.07 -0.07
CA ARG A 32 -15.47 -2.17 -1.23
C ARG A 32 -14.13 -1.97 -1.91
N VAL A 33 -13.04 -2.42 -1.29
CA VAL A 33 -11.69 -2.30 -1.82
C VAL A 33 -10.99 -3.66 -1.80
N VAL A 34 -10.18 -3.91 -2.81
CA VAL A 34 -9.25 -5.04 -2.88
C VAL A 34 -7.90 -4.47 -3.26
N VAL A 35 -6.87 -4.74 -2.45
CA VAL A 35 -5.49 -4.34 -2.73
C VAL A 35 -4.77 -5.48 -3.43
N LEU A 36 -4.42 -5.28 -4.70
CA LEU A 36 -3.65 -6.25 -5.48
C LEU A 36 -2.16 -5.94 -5.34
N GLY A 37 -1.42 -6.87 -4.75
CA GLY A 37 0.03 -6.81 -4.61
C GLY A 37 0.73 -7.59 -5.72
N HIS A 38 1.76 -7.00 -6.31
CA HIS A 38 2.65 -7.73 -7.22
C HIS A 38 3.85 -8.26 -6.44
N HIS A 39 4.25 -9.50 -6.71
CA HIS A 39 5.34 -10.20 -6.00
C HIS A 39 6.71 -9.47 -6.04
N TYR A 40 6.88 -8.48 -6.90
CA TYR A 40 8.10 -7.66 -6.98
C TYR A 40 8.00 -6.34 -6.21
N GLN A 41 6.92 -6.11 -5.46
CA GLN A 41 6.79 -4.97 -4.55
C GLN A 41 7.54 -5.24 -3.24
N ARG A 42 7.86 -4.18 -2.50
CA ARG A 42 8.49 -4.28 -1.19
C ARG A 42 7.61 -5.07 -0.22
N ASP A 43 8.22 -5.79 0.71
CA ASP A 43 7.52 -6.60 1.71
C ASP A 43 6.49 -5.77 2.48
N ASP A 44 6.84 -4.52 2.83
CA ASP A 44 6.01 -3.51 3.50
C ASP A 44 4.76 -3.08 2.70
N VAL A 45 4.71 -3.40 1.40
CA VAL A 45 3.53 -3.16 0.54
C VAL A 45 2.72 -4.44 0.38
N ILE A 46 3.40 -5.58 0.31
CA ILE A 46 2.77 -6.90 0.19
C ILE A 46 1.97 -7.24 1.46
N GLU A 47 2.40 -6.81 2.65
CA GLU A 47 1.64 -7.01 3.90
C GLU A 47 0.22 -6.43 3.85
N HIS A 48 0.00 -5.43 3.00
CA HIS A 48 -1.28 -4.77 2.82
C HIS A 48 -2.07 -5.29 1.61
N ALA A 49 -1.51 -6.21 0.83
CA ALA A 49 -2.19 -6.84 -0.31
C ALA A 49 -3.20 -7.89 0.18
N ASP A 50 -4.41 -7.84 -0.37
CA ASP A 50 -5.44 -8.86 -0.13
C ASP A 50 -5.24 -10.06 -1.06
N VAL A 51 -4.69 -9.82 -2.25
CA VAL A 51 -4.34 -10.84 -3.23
C VAL A 51 -2.96 -10.53 -3.77
N THR A 52 -2.07 -11.52 -3.72
CA THR A 52 -0.73 -11.46 -4.31
C THR A 52 -0.69 -12.31 -5.57
N GLY A 53 -0.28 -11.72 -6.69
CA GLY A 53 -0.03 -12.44 -7.92
C GLY A 53 1.35 -12.09 -8.47
N ASP A 54 2.05 -13.08 -9.02
CA ASP A 54 2.96 -12.79 -10.11
C ASP A 54 2.13 -12.50 -11.37
N SER A 55 2.65 -11.65 -12.26
CA SER A 55 2.03 -11.44 -13.57
C SER A 55 2.07 -12.76 -14.35
N TYR A 56 1.10 -13.65 -14.09
CA TYR A 56 0.90 -14.89 -14.84
C TYR A 56 0.18 -14.58 -16.16
N LYS A 57 0.53 -15.34 -17.20
CA LYS A 57 -0.13 -15.33 -18.52
C LYS A 57 -1.61 -15.66 -18.42
#